data_AF-A0A7W3QJP6-F1
#
_entry.id   AF-A0A7W3QJP6-F1
#
_cell.length_a   1.000
_cell.length_b   1.000
_cell.length_c   1.000
_cell.angle_alpha   90.00
_cell.angle_beta   90.00
_cell.angle_gamma   90.00
#
_symmetry.space_group_name_H-M   'P 1'
#
loop_
_entity.id
_entity.type
_entity.pdbx_description
1 polymer ?
#
loop_
_entity_poly.entity_id
_entity_poly.type
_entity_poly.pdbx_seq_one_letter_code
_entity_poly.pdbx_strand_id
1 'polypeptide(L)' 'MIRPMGVQRTAWHEGDHVRDLAAEFAGWRIGRGGSGHWWAVRGNQLVRTLNVDELRIRLKELDGLRAVRPHG' A
#
# COMPACT_ATOMS: atom_id res chain seq x y z
N MET A 1 -28.25 12.80 22.74
CA MET A 1 -27.27 11.70 22.77
C MET A 1 -26.67 11.55 21.38
N ILE A 2 -25.39 11.85 21.20
CA ILE A 2 -24.69 11.64 19.93
C ILE A 2 -24.00 10.27 19.98
N ARG A 3 -24.25 9.42 18.99
CA ARG A 3 -23.60 8.10 18.82
C ARG A 3 -22.29 8.28 18.03
N PRO A 4 -21.10 8.03 18.60
CA PRO A 4 -19.87 7.93 17.81
C PRO A 4 -19.67 6.46 17.42
N MET A 5 -20.25 6.01 16.29
CA MET A 5 -19.92 4.66 15.79
C MET A 5 -19.95 4.63 14.27
N GLY A 6 -18.76 4.75 13.68
CA GLY A 6 -18.54 4.65 12.24
C GLY A 6 -17.07 4.51 11.84
N VAL A 7 -16.11 4.85 12.71
CA VAL A 7 -14.67 4.83 12.38
C VAL A 7 -14.00 3.47 12.58
N GLN A 8 -14.66 2.52 13.25
CA GLN A 8 -14.04 1.25 13.64
C GLN A 8 -14.17 0.14 12.60
N ARG A 9 -15.07 0.20 11.61
CA ARG A 9 -15.23 -0.88 10.62
C ARG A 9 -14.24 -0.80 9.46
N THR A 10 -13.78 0.39 9.09
CA THR A 10 -12.78 0.59 8.03
C THR A 10 -11.39 0.19 8.50
N ALA A 11 -11.03 0.46 9.76
CA ALA A 11 -9.70 0.17 10.28
C ALA A 11 -9.33 -1.33 10.23
N TRP A 12 -10.29 -2.24 10.46
CA TRP A 12 -10.01 -3.69 10.43
C TRP A 12 -9.82 -4.22 9.00
N HIS A 13 -10.72 -3.84 8.08
CA HIS A 13 -10.56 -4.21 6.66
C HIS A 13 -9.29 -3.61 6.08
N GLU A 14 -9.00 -2.36 6.42
CA GLU A 14 -7.82 -1.65 5.97
C GLU A 14 -6.51 -2.27 6.48
N GLY A 15 -6.46 -2.67 7.75
CA GLY A 15 -5.30 -3.36 8.31
C GLY A 15 -5.03 -4.70 7.63
N ASP A 16 -6.08 -5.40 7.19
CA ASP A 16 -5.97 -6.65 6.44
C ASP A 16 -5.37 -6.40 5.03
N HIS A 17 -5.84 -5.36 4.33
CA HIS A 17 -5.29 -4.95 3.03
C HIS A 17 -3.81 -4.49 3.11
N VAL A 18 -3.41 -3.79 4.17
CA VAL A 18 -1.99 -3.42 4.40
C VAL A 18 -1.15 -4.69 4.59
N ARG A 19 -1.65 -5.64 5.40
CA ARG A 19 -0.93 -6.88 5.70
C ARG A 19 -0.76 -7.74 4.46
N ASP A 20 -1.80 -7.87 3.64
CA ASP A 20 -1.75 -8.61 2.38
C ASP A 20 -0.69 -8.01 1.44
N LEU A 21 -0.72 -6.69 1.24
CA LEU A 21 0.30 -5.98 0.45
C LEU A 21 1.71 -6.11 1.04
N ALA A 22 1.86 -6.02 2.37
CA ALA A 22 3.16 -6.17 3.01
C ALA A 22 3.72 -7.60 2.88
N ALA A 23 2.84 -8.61 2.83
CA ALA A 23 3.22 -10.00 2.58
C ALA A 23 3.58 -10.22 1.10
N GLU A 24 2.81 -9.68 0.16
CA GLU A 24 3.10 -9.76 -1.28
C GLU A 24 4.38 -9.02 -1.67
N PHE A 25 4.63 -7.85 -1.08
CA PHE A 25 5.76 -6.98 -1.39
C PHE A 25 6.79 -6.97 -0.26
N ALA A 26 7.32 -8.16 0.08
CA ALA A 26 8.35 -8.30 1.09
C ALA A 26 9.55 -7.36 0.81
N GLY A 27 9.70 -6.33 1.66
CA GLY A 27 10.73 -5.29 1.53
C GLY A 27 10.20 -3.89 1.21
N TRP A 28 8.90 -3.73 0.98
CA TRP A 28 8.23 -2.43 0.94
C TRP A 28 7.61 -2.12 2.31
N ARG A 29 7.78 -0.88 2.80
CA ARG A 29 7.06 -0.35 3.96
C ARG A 29 5.82 0.35 3.46
N ILE A 30 4.65 -0.20 3.79
CA ILE A 30 3.36 0.25 3.29
C ILE A 30 2.51 0.73 4.47
N GLY A 31 1.76 1.80 4.28
CA GLY A 31 0.82 2.30 5.28
C GLY A 31 -0.17 3.31 4.71
N ARG A 32 -1.16 3.67 5.52
CA ARG A 32 -2.08 4.76 5.22
C ARG A 32 -1.75 5.98 6.08
N GLY A 33 -1.64 7.14 5.44
CA GLY A 33 -1.47 8.42 6.10
C GLY A 33 -2.81 8.98 6.58
N GLY A 34 -2.76 9.89 7.56
CA GLY A 34 -3.94 10.49 8.20
C GLY A 34 -4.89 11.24 7.26
N SER A 35 -4.46 11.59 6.05
CA SER A 35 -5.29 12.21 5.00
C SER A 35 -5.97 11.19 4.08
N GLY A 36 -6.01 9.91 4.43
CA GLY A 36 -6.60 8.84 3.62
C GLY A 36 -5.74 8.36 2.45
N HIS A 37 -4.55 8.96 2.26
CA HIS A 37 -3.60 8.58 1.22
C HIS A 37 -2.77 7.38 1.64
N TRP A 38 -2.64 6.41 0.75
CA TRP A 38 -1.76 5.27 0.86
C TRP A 38 -0.34 5.62 0.42
N TRP A 39 0.64 5.04 1.09
CA TRP A 39 2.05 5.20 0.74
C TRP A 39 2.78 3.87 0.82
N ALA A 40 3.78 3.72 -0.04
CA ALA A 40 4.71 2.62 -0.02
C ALA A 40 6.13 3.15 -0.26
N VAL A 41 7.08 2.71 0.56
CA VAL A 41 8.48 3.10 0.44
C VAL A 41 9.41 1.89 0.48
N ARG A 42 10.37 1.85 -0.42
CA ARG A 42 11.46 0.86 -0.45
C ARG A 42 12.74 1.53 -0.89
N GLY A 43 13.74 1.54 0.00
CA GLY A 43 14.98 2.26 -0.26
C GLY A 43 14.72 3.73 -0.54
N ASN A 44 15.07 4.20 -1.75
CA ASN A 44 14.88 5.58 -2.20
C ASN A 44 13.61 5.80 -3.06
N GLN A 45 12.77 4.78 -3.24
CA GLN A 45 11.53 4.88 -4.02
C GLN A 45 10.33 5.05 -3.08
N LEU A 46 9.56 6.12 -3.29
CA LEU A 46 8.34 6.44 -2.56
C LEU A 46 7.18 6.56 -3.55
N VAL A 47 6.12 5.78 -3.32
CA VAL A 47 4.86 5.84 -4.07
C VAL A 47 3.76 6.31 -3.13
N ARG A 48 2.92 7.24 -3.59
CA ARG A 48 1.74 7.73 -2.86
C ARG A 48 0.53 7.74 -3.78
N THR A 49 -0.59 7.25 -3.30
CA THR A 49 -1.87 7.26 -4.03
C THR A 49 -3.04 7.29 -3.06
N LEU A 50 -4.20 7.73 -3.52
CA LEU A 50 -5.46 7.68 -2.77
C LEU A 50 -6.10 6.28 -2.80
N ASN A 51 -5.67 5.39 -3.70
CA ASN A 51 -6.28 4.07 -3.90
C ASN A 51 -5.28 2.92 -3.71
N VAL A 52 -5.69 1.92 -2.94
CA VAL A 52 -4.89 0.71 -2.65
C VAL A 52 -4.61 -0.12 -3.90
N ASP A 53 -5.56 -0.21 -4.84
CA ASP A 53 -5.38 -0.95 -6.10
C ASP A 53 -4.33 -0.30 -7.00
N GLU A 54 -4.35 1.04 -7.09
CA GLU A 54 -3.32 1.78 -7.82
C GLU A 54 -1.95 1.62 -7.16
N LEU A 55 -1.90 1.58 -5.82
CA LEU A 55 -0.65 1.34 -5.10
C LEU A 55 -0.09 -0.03 -5.49
N ARG A 56 -0.95 -1.05 -5.51
CA ARG A 56 -0.59 -2.42 -5.89
C ARG A 56 -0.05 -2.49 -7.32
N ILE A 57 -0.71 -1.83 -8.27
CA ILE A 57 -0.23 -1.77 -9.68
C ILE A 57 1.16 -1.13 -9.74
N ARG A 58 1.35 0.03 -9.11
CA ARG A 58 2.64 0.73 -9.08
C ARG A 58 3.73 -0.10 -8.41
N LEU A 59 3.41 -0.82 -7.35
CA LEU A 59 4.34 -1.74 -6.69
C LEU A 59 4.71 -2.92 -7.59
N LYS A 60 3.74 -3.51 -8.31
CA LYS A 60 4.02 -4.54 -9.32
C LYS A 60 4.86 -4.02 -10.46
N GLU A 61 4.64 -2.79 -10.92
CA GLU A 61 5.48 -2.16 -11.95
C GLU A 61 6.92 -1.98 -11.43
N LEU A 62 7.11 -1.50 -10.20
CA LEU A 62 8.44 -1.28 -9.63
C LEU A 62 9.20 -2.57 -9.33
N ASP A 63 8.51 -3.62 -8.88
CA ASP A 63 9.11 -4.94 -8.71
C ASP A 63 9.34 -5.65 -10.06
N GLY A 64 8.41 -5.48 -11.00
CA GLY A 64 8.50 -5.97 -12.37
C GLY A 64 9.60 -5.29 -13.20
N LEU A 65 9.85 -3.99 -13.01
CA LEU A 65 11.00 -3.26 -13.58
C LEU A 65 12.34 -3.81 -13.08
N ARG A 66 12.36 -4.48 -11.91
CA ARG A 66 13.53 -5.21 -11.43
C ARG A 66 13.62 -6.62 -12.02
N ALA A 67 12.49 -7.27 -12.34
CA ALA A 67 12.45 -8.57 -13.02
C ALA A 67 12.73 -8.46 -14.54
N VAL A 68 12.38 -7.33 -15.16
CA VAL A 68 12.72 -6.97 -16.55
C VAL A 68 14.08 -6.29 -16.58
N ARG A 69 15.10 -6.99 -16.07
CA ARG A 69 16.40 -6.96 -16.73
C ARG A 69 16.44 -8.16 -17.66
N PRO A 70 16.03 -8.03 -18.95
CA PRO A 70 16.48 -9.00 -19.93
C PRO A 70 18.00 -8.90 -19.94
N HIS A 71 18.67 -9.93 -19.41
CA HIS A 71 20.04 -10.20 -19.80
C HIS A 71 20.06 -10.23 -21.33
N GLY A 72 20.93 -9.38 -21.89
CA GLY A 72 21.09 -9.23 -23.34
C GLY A 72 21.60 -10.49 -24.03
#